data_AF-A0A6L9IHS3-F1
#
_entry.id   AF-A0A6L9IHS3-F1
#
_cell.length_a   1.000
_cell.length_b   1.000
_cell.length_c   1.000
_cell.angle_alpha   90.00
_cell.angle_beta   90.00
_cell.angle_gamma   90.00
#
_symmetry.space_group_name_H-M   'P 1'
#
loop_
_entity.id
_entity.type
_entity.pdbx_description
1 polymer ?
#
loop_
_entity_poly.entity_id
_entity_poly.type
_entity_poly.pdbx_seq_one_letter_code
_entity_poly.pdbx_strand_id
1 'polypeptide(L)'
;MARLLRFLGAVLGSTIALFAGLFTLIGLLAGGDAGLIAGVTNLFLQVTVTTVAVTILIGIFNLFGIHLRRVISRGRGWVYSLVLLLSALLVFFFRLINDNASSMILLETVQVSIESALAGLVLFALVYGAYRLMRNGVTLGGTLFTVVLLVVLVGSLPLPELTFLANVRAWFLAVPVSAGARGILLGIALATVVAGLRILIGQDRSYRE
;
A
#
# COMPACT_ATOMS: atom_id res chain seq x y z
N MET A 1 -17.04 -35.70 14.39
CA MET A 1 -17.81 -34.51 14.83
C MET A 1 -17.01 -33.20 14.75
N ALA A 2 -15.94 -33.02 15.53
CA ALA A 2 -15.26 -31.72 15.68
C ALA A 2 -14.62 -31.14 14.38
N ARG A 3 -14.10 -31.99 13.48
CA ARG A 3 -13.59 -31.53 12.18
C ARG A 3 -14.70 -31.01 11.25
N LEU A 4 -15.86 -31.67 11.26
CA LEU A 4 -17.02 -31.29 10.45
C LEU A 4 -17.62 -29.96 10.92
N LEU A 5 -17.76 -29.76 12.23
CA LEU A 5 -18.25 -28.51 12.81
C LEU A 5 -17.31 -27.31 12.52
N ARG A 6 -15.99 -27.53 12.57
CA ARG A 6 -15.01 -26.49 12.22
C ARG A 6 -15.03 -26.16 10.73
N PHE A 7 -15.17 -27.17 9.87
CA PHE A 7 -15.31 -26.98 8.44
C PHE A 7 -16.60 -26.21 8.09
N LEU A 8 -17.72 -26.56 8.69
CA LEU A 8 -19.00 -25.85 8.50
C LEU A 8 -18.92 -24.39 8.98
N GLY A 9 -18.30 -24.13 10.14
CA GLY A 9 -18.10 -22.76 10.63
C GLY A 9 -17.21 -21.91 9.71
N ALA A 10 -16.14 -22.50 9.19
CA ALA A 10 -15.25 -21.87 8.20
C ALA A 10 -15.98 -21.50 6.91
N VAL A 11 -16.78 -22.42 6.36
CA VAL A 11 -17.53 -22.22 5.11
C VAL A 11 -18.63 -21.17 5.30
N LEU A 12 -19.31 -21.16 6.44
CA LEU A 12 -20.31 -20.13 6.74
C LEU A 12 -19.66 -18.74 6.86
N GLY A 13 -18.54 -18.64 7.58
CA GLY A 13 -17.81 -17.38 7.75
C GLY A 13 -17.32 -16.80 6.41
N SER A 14 -16.75 -17.64 5.54
CA SER A 14 -16.30 -17.21 4.22
C SER A 14 -17.46 -16.81 3.30
N THR A 15 -18.57 -17.56 3.33
CA THR A 15 -19.76 -17.25 2.54
C THR A 15 -20.37 -15.91 2.95
N ILE A 16 -20.47 -15.64 4.26
CA ILE A 16 -20.97 -14.37 4.80
C ILE A 16 -20.04 -13.21 4.39
N ALA A 17 -18.73 -13.40 4.53
CA ALA A 17 -17.75 -12.37 4.15
C ALA A 17 -17.81 -12.03 2.65
N LEU A 18 -17.89 -13.05 1.79
CA LEU A 18 -18.04 -12.86 0.34
C LEU A 18 -19.34 -12.14 0.00
N PHE A 19 -20.45 -12.53 0.63
CA PHE A 19 -21.74 -11.89 0.40
C PHE A 19 -21.75 -10.42 0.86
N ALA A 20 -21.21 -10.14 2.05
CA ALA A 20 -21.09 -8.78 2.56
C ALA A 20 -20.21 -7.89 1.67
N GLY A 21 -19.07 -8.43 1.20
CA GLY A 21 -18.17 -7.72 0.28
C GLY A 21 -18.78 -7.48 -1.11
N LEU A 22 -19.53 -8.46 -1.64
CA LEU A 22 -20.24 -8.28 -2.91
C LEU A 22 -21.38 -7.26 -2.76
N PHE A 23 -22.11 -7.31 -1.65
CA PHE A 23 -23.18 -6.37 -1.35
C PHE A 23 -22.67 -4.94 -1.24
N THR A 24 -21.57 -4.70 -0.50
CA THR A 24 -20.96 -3.37 -0.43
C THR A 24 -20.49 -2.87 -1.79
N LEU A 25 -19.91 -3.74 -2.61
CA LEU A 25 -19.48 -3.37 -3.97
C LEU A 25 -20.68 -2.96 -4.83
N ILE A 26 -21.78 -3.73 -4.81
CA ILE A 26 -23.00 -3.40 -5.54
C ILE A 26 -23.56 -2.07 -5.07
N GLY A 27 -23.61 -1.83 -3.75
CA GLY A 27 -24.10 -0.57 -3.20
C GLY A 27 -23.23 0.63 -3.55
N LEU A 28 -21.91 0.47 -3.60
CA LEU A 28 -20.99 1.51 -4.08
C LEU A 28 -21.21 1.84 -5.57
N LEU A 29 -21.49 0.84 -6.40
CA LEU A 29 -21.74 1.02 -7.85
C LEU A 29 -23.12 1.61 -8.14
N ALA A 30 -24.13 1.30 -7.31
CA ALA A 30 -25.51 1.77 -7.47
C ALA A 30 -25.68 3.27 -7.14
N GLY A 31 -24.71 3.87 -6.44
CA GLY A 31 -24.76 5.28 -6.06
C GLY A 31 -25.67 5.58 -4.86
N GLY A 32 -25.70 6.84 -4.44
CA GLY A 32 -26.36 7.30 -3.20
C GLY A 32 -27.89 7.27 -3.22
N ASP A 33 -28.51 7.11 -4.39
CA ASP A 33 -29.97 7.19 -4.56
C ASP A 33 -30.69 5.88 -4.20
N ALA A 34 -29.94 4.79 -3.95
CA ALA A 34 -30.47 3.47 -3.65
C ALA A 34 -30.84 3.28 -2.16
N GLY A 35 -31.59 4.22 -1.57
CA GLY A 35 -32.12 4.26 -0.19
C GLY A 35 -31.63 3.17 0.80
N LEU A 36 -32.26 1.99 0.80
CA LEU A 36 -31.94 0.89 1.71
C LEU A 36 -30.56 0.26 1.46
N ILE A 37 -30.15 0.13 0.19
CA ILE A 37 -28.85 -0.43 -0.22
C ILE A 37 -27.73 0.52 0.22
N ALA A 38 -27.92 1.83 0.04
CA ALA A 38 -26.98 2.85 0.49
C ALA A 38 -26.82 2.83 2.01
N GLY A 39 -27.92 2.68 2.77
CA GLY A 39 -27.89 2.57 4.23
C GLY A 39 -27.06 1.37 4.74
N VAL A 40 -27.30 0.17 4.19
CA VAL A 40 -26.55 -1.03 4.58
C VAL A 40 -25.09 -0.96 4.14
N THR A 41 -24.82 -0.41 2.96
CA THR A 41 -23.45 -0.20 2.46
C THR A 41 -22.68 0.74 3.37
N ASN A 42 -23.28 1.85 3.78
CA ASN A 42 -22.67 2.80 4.71
C ASN A 42 -22.38 2.17 6.07
N LEU A 43 -23.27 1.32 6.58
CA LEU A 43 -23.03 0.58 7.82
C LEU A 43 -21.81 -0.34 7.70
N PHE A 44 -21.72 -1.12 6.62
CA PHE A 44 -20.57 -2.00 6.39
C PHE A 44 -19.27 -1.21 6.19
N LEU A 45 -19.31 -0.07 5.49
CA LEU A 45 -18.17 0.82 5.36
C LEU A 45 -17.75 1.40 6.71
N GLN A 46 -18.70 1.84 7.54
CA GLN A 46 -18.41 2.37 8.87
C GLN A 46 -17.73 1.33 9.76
N VAL A 47 -18.23 0.09 9.79
CA VAL A 47 -17.62 -1.01 10.55
C VAL A 47 -16.22 -1.32 10.03
N THR A 48 -16.04 -1.36 8.71
CA THR A 48 -14.75 -1.59 8.06
C THR A 48 -13.75 -0.49 8.41
N VAL A 49 -14.10 0.78 8.23
CA VAL A 49 -13.25 1.94 8.52
C VAL A 49 -12.90 2.00 10.00
N THR A 50 -13.87 1.73 10.89
CA THR A 50 -13.61 1.70 12.34
C THR A 50 -12.64 0.57 12.70
N THR A 51 -12.80 -0.60 12.10
CA THR A 51 -11.89 -1.74 12.32
C THR A 51 -10.49 -1.43 11.82
N VAL A 52 -10.36 -0.85 10.61
CA VAL A 52 -9.07 -0.39 10.06
C VAL A 52 -8.42 0.62 10.99
N ALA A 53 -9.16 1.60 11.50
CA ALA A 53 -8.65 2.58 12.45
C ALA A 53 -8.12 1.91 13.73
N VAL A 54 -8.86 0.95 14.29
CA VAL A 54 -8.43 0.20 15.47
C VAL A 54 -7.19 -0.66 15.16
N THR A 55 -7.13 -1.31 14.01
CA THR A 55 -5.97 -2.12 13.59
C THR A 55 -4.72 -1.26 13.44
N ILE A 56 -4.83 -0.07 12.83
CA ILE A 56 -3.73 0.90 12.73
C ILE A 56 -3.24 1.27 14.13
N LEU A 57 -4.16 1.56 15.05
CA LEU A 57 -3.85 1.94 16.41
C LEU A 57 -3.12 0.81 17.18
N ILE A 58 -3.58 -0.44 17.03
CA ILE A 58 -2.87 -1.62 17.55
C ILE A 58 -1.46 -1.72 16.95
N GLY A 59 -1.30 -1.49 15.65
CA GLY A 59 -0.02 -1.50 14.97
C GLY A 59 0.95 -0.45 15.52
N ILE A 60 0.46 0.77 15.75
CA ILE A 60 1.23 1.86 16.37
C ILE A 60 1.68 1.45 17.77
N PHE A 61 0.78 0.97 18.62
CA PHE A 61 1.15 0.54 19.97
C PHE A 61 2.13 -0.62 19.97
N ASN A 62 2.00 -1.58 19.05
CA ASN A 62 2.95 -2.67 18.92
C ASN A 62 4.35 -2.15 18.54
N LEU A 63 4.42 -1.24 17.57
CA LEU A 63 5.68 -0.61 17.17
C LEU A 63 6.33 0.14 18.34
N PHE A 64 5.56 1.01 19.01
CA PHE A 64 6.03 1.74 20.19
C PHE A 64 6.50 0.78 21.30
N GLY A 65 5.74 -0.28 21.58
CA GLY A 65 6.09 -1.27 22.61
C GLY A 65 7.40 -1.99 22.32
N ILE A 66 7.62 -2.44 21.08
CA ILE A 66 8.86 -3.13 20.67
C ILE A 66 10.05 -2.18 20.79
N HIS A 67 9.93 -0.95 20.30
CA HIS A 67 11.03 0.01 20.35
C HIS A 67 11.30 0.51 21.77
N LEU A 68 10.26 0.73 22.58
CA LEU A 68 10.38 1.17 23.97
C LEU A 68 11.06 0.08 24.82
N ARG A 69 10.64 -1.17 24.67
CA ARG A 69 11.30 -2.30 25.34
C ARG A 69 12.78 -2.40 24.96
N ARG A 70 13.13 -2.18 23.68
CA ARG A 70 14.52 -2.18 23.21
C ARG A 70 15.34 -1.04 23.81
N VAL A 71 14.75 0.14 24.01
CA VAL A 71 15.40 1.28 24.67
C VAL A 71 15.63 1.00 26.16
N ILE A 72 14.60 0.52 26.86
CA ILE A 72 14.68 0.20 28.29
C ILE A 72 15.72 -0.90 28.55
N SER A 73 15.74 -1.96 27.74
CA SER A 73 16.70 -3.05 27.89
C SER A 73 18.10 -2.73 27.35
N ARG A 74 18.33 -1.53 26.79
CA ARG A 74 19.55 -1.12 26.08
C ARG A 74 20.07 -2.18 25.09
N GLY A 75 19.15 -2.81 24.36
CA GLY A 75 19.49 -3.85 23.38
C GLY A 75 20.31 -3.31 22.19
N ARG A 76 20.79 -4.22 21.34
CA ARG A 76 21.53 -3.84 20.12
C ARG A 76 20.70 -2.88 19.26
N GLY A 77 21.27 -1.72 18.92
CA GLY A 77 20.60 -0.69 18.13
C GLY A 77 19.57 0.15 18.91
N TRP A 78 19.60 0.17 20.24
CA TRP A 78 18.67 0.95 21.07
C TRP A 78 18.65 2.45 20.74
N VAL A 79 19.79 3.02 20.32
CA VAL A 79 19.89 4.44 19.92
C VAL A 79 18.95 4.75 18.75
N TYR A 80 18.90 3.87 17.73
CA TYR A 80 17.99 4.03 16.60
C TYR A 80 16.53 3.95 17.02
N SER A 81 16.21 3.04 17.95
CA SER A 81 14.86 2.98 18.55
C SER A 81 14.52 4.25 19.32
N LEU A 82 15.48 4.84 20.05
CA LEU A 82 15.26 6.08 20.78
C LEU A 82 14.99 7.25 19.82
N VAL A 83 15.80 7.39 18.77
CA VAL A 83 15.61 8.42 17.75
C VAL A 83 14.24 8.29 17.10
N LEU A 84 13.81 7.06 16.77
CA LEU A 84 12.49 6.79 16.19
C LEU A 84 11.35 7.22 17.15
N LEU A 85 11.42 6.82 18.42
CA LEU A 85 10.39 7.18 19.40
C LEU A 85 10.33 8.68 19.65
N LEU A 86 11.48 9.34 19.80
CA LEU A 86 11.55 10.78 19.98
C LEU A 86 11.02 11.54 18.77
N SER A 87 11.37 11.11 17.56
CA SER A 87 10.87 11.73 16.33
C SER A 87 9.35 11.57 16.18
N ALA A 88 8.82 10.38 16.50
CA ALA A 88 7.39 10.13 16.47
C ALA A 88 6.62 10.98 17.50
N LEU A 89 7.13 11.09 18.73
CA LEU A 89 6.56 11.97 19.75
C LEU A 89 6.62 13.43 19.34
N LEU A 90 7.75 13.87 18.78
CA LEU A 90 7.92 15.24 18.33
C LEU A 90 6.86 15.59 17.28
N VAL A 91 6.72 14.78 16.21
CA VAL A 91 5.69 15.00 15.18
C VAL A 91 4.28 15.01 15.78
N PHE A 92 3.98 14.11 16.72
CA PHE A 92 2.68 14.05 17.39
C PHE A 92 2.41 15.32 18.22
N PHE A 93 3.37 15.78 19.04
CA PHE A 93 3.22 16.99 19.83
C PHE A 93 3.11 18.25 18.97
N PHE A 94 3.91 18.35 17.89
CA PHE A 94 3.79 19.46 16.94
C PHE A 94 2.39 19.51 16.33
N ARG A 95 1.81 18.35 15.98
CA ARG A 95 0.44 18.26 15.48
C ARG A 95 -0.62 18.69 16.51
N LEU A 96 -0.45 18.35 17.79
CA LEU A 96 -1.40 18.72 18.84
C LEU A 96 -1.38 20.20 19.19
N ILE A 97 -0.20 20.83 19.18
CA ILE A 97 -0.02 22.23 19.57
C ILE A 97 -0.34 23.16 18.38
N ASN A 98 -0.04 22.72 17.16
CA ASN A 98 -0.19 23.52 15.96
C ASN A 98 -1.18 22.85 15.01
N ASP A 99 -2.44 23.27 15.12
CA ASP A 99 -3.55 22.83 14.25
C ASP A 99 -3.44 23.43 12.82
N ASN A 100 -2.44 24.28 12.56
CA ASN A 100 -2.22 24.93 11.28
C ASN A 100 -1.38 24.09 10.30
N ALA A 101 -1.39 24.52 9.03
CA ALA A 101 -0.66 23.97 7.88
C ALA A 101 0.81 23.56 8.17
N SER A 102 1.48 24.19 9.14
CA SER A 102 2.85 23.88 9.55
C SER A 102 3.07 22.41 9.96
N SER A 103 2.08 21.79 10.62
CA SER A 103 2.15 20.38 11.01
C SER A 103 1.93 19.42 9.83
N MET A 104 1.16 19.84 8.82
CA MET A 104 1.03 19.09 7.56
C MET A 104 2.33 19.14 6.75
N ILE A 105 3.03 20.28 6.74
CA ILE A 105 4.32 20.42 6.06
C ILE A 105 5.35 19.41 6.59
N LEU A 106 5.41 19.17 7.91
CA LEU A 106 6.34 18.18 8.47
C LEU A 106 6.04 16.75 7.98
N LEU A 107 4.77 16.36 7.95
CA LEU A 107 4.34 15.04 7.49
C LEU A 107 4.53 14.89 5.97
N GLU A 108 4.14 15.88 5.20
CA GLU A 108 4.30 15.92 3.74
C GLU A 108 5.78 15.89 3.36
N THR A 109 6.63 16.66 4.04
CA THR A 109 8.08 16.66 3.76
C THR A 109 8.69 15.28 4.00
N VAL A 110 8.34 14.61 5.10
CA VAL A 110 8.82 13.26 5.39
C VAL A 110 8.29 12.27 4.35
N GLN A 111 7.00 12.34 4.02
CA GLN A 111 6.38 11.48 3.02
C GLN A 111 7.04 11.64 1.65
N VAL A 112 7.15 12.88 1.14
CA VAL A 112 7.79 13.20 -0.14
C VAL A 112 9.25 12.75 -0.16
N SER A 113 9.96 12.87 0.96
CA SER A 113 11.35 12.39 1.07
C SER A 113 11.44 10.86 0.95
N ILE A 114 10.55 10.12 1.62
CA ILE A 114 10.50 8.65 1.53
C ILE A 114 10.08 8.22 0.13
N GLU A 115 9.05 8.85 -0.45
CA GLU A 115 8.60 8.60 -1.82
C GLU A 115 9.72 8.83 -2.84
N SER A 116 10.47 9.92 -2.69
CA SER A 116 11.63 10.24 -3.55
C SER A 116 12.76 9.23 -3.39
N ALA A 117 13.06 8.80 -2.16
CA ALA A 117 14.08 7.78 -1.91
C ALA A 117 13.70 6.42 -2.52
N LEU A 118 12.43 6.01 -2.39
CA LEU A 118 11.91 4.79 -3.00
C LEU A 118 11.89 4.89 -4.52
N ALA A 119 11.45 6.03 -5.08
CA ALA A 119 11.50 6.29 -6.51
C ALA A 119 12.94 6.22 -7.05
N GLY A 120 13.90 6.76 -6.31
CA GLY A 120 15.33 6.66 -6.62
C GLY A 120 15.84 5.22 -6.61
N LEU A 121 15.43 4.40 -5.63
CA LEU A 121 15.78 2.98 -5.58
C LEU A 121 15.18 2.20 -6.76
N VAL A 122 13.92 2.47 -7.11
CA VAL A 122 13.26 1.89 -8.29
C VAL A 122 13.97 2.31 -9.56
N LEU A 123 14.30 3.59 -9.72
CA LEU A 123 15.06 4.10 -10.86
C LEU A 123 16.40 3.38 -11.00
N PHE A 124 17.16 3.28 -9.90
CA PHE A 124 18.43 2.57 -9.88
C PHE A 124 18.25 1.11 -10.29
N ALA A 125 17.25 0.41 -9.76
CA ALA A 125 16.94 -0.97 -10.11
C ALA A 125 16.56 -1.14 -11.59
N LEU A 126 15.80 -0.19 -12.16
CA LEU A 126 15.42 -0.18 -13.58
C LEU A 126 16.64 0.02 -14.49
N VAL A 127 17.49 0.99 -14.17
CA VAL A 127 18.72 1.27 -14.93
C VAL A 127 19.69 0.09 -14.84
N TYR A 128 19.91 -0.46 -13.64
CA TYR A 128 20.73 -1.66 -13.46
C TYR A 128 20.14 -2.87 -14.20
N GLY A 129 18.81 -3.02 -14.18
CA GLY A 129 18.09 -4.04 -14.94
C GLY A 129 18.31 -3.91 -16.44
N ALA A 130 18.21 -2.70 -16.99
CA ALA A 130 18.45 -2.43 -18.41
C ALA A 130 19.89 -2.78 -18.79
N TYR A 131 20.87 -2.34 -18.00
CA TYR A 131 22.28 -2.69 -18.18
C TYR A 131 22.48 -4.22 -18.15
N ARG A 132 21.92 -4.90 -17.14
CA ARG A 132 22.04 -6.36 -17.01
C ARG A 132 21.43 -7.10 -18.21
N LEU A 133 20.27 -6.66 -18.69
CA LEU A 133 19.62 -7.25 -19.86
C LEU A 133 20.45 -7.07 -21.13
N MET A 134 21.00 -5.87 -21.36
CA MET A 134 21.85 -5.60 -22.52
C MET A 134 23.19 -6.34 -22.45
N ARG A 135 23.77 -6.47 -21.25
CA ARG A 135 25.03 -7.20 -21.04
C ARG A 135 24.91 -8.71 -21.26
N ASN A 136 23.77 -9.30 -20.90
CA ASN A 136 23.57 -10.75 -21.00
C ASN A 136 23.05 -11.20 -22.38
N GLY A 137 23.11 -10.32 -23.38
CA GLY A 137 22.68 -10.58 -24.74
C GLY A 137 21.53 -9.67 -25.16
N VAL A 138 21.68 -9.03 -26.32
CA VAL A 138 20.69 -8.11 -26.87
C VAL A 138 19.47 -8.89 -27.36
N THR A 139 18.46 -9.00 -26.50
CA THR A 139 17.17 -9.61 -26.84
C THR A 139 16.16 -8.52 -27.21
N LEU A 140 15.15 -8.88 -28.00
CA LEU A 140 14.06 -7.95 -28.37
C LEU A 140 13.37 -7.35 -27.12
N GLY A 141 13.20 -8.15 -26.06
CA GLY A 141 12.64 -7.68 -24.80
C GLY A 141 13.57 -6.71 -24.06
N GLY A 142 14.88 -7.01 -24.02
CA GLY A 142 15.87 -6.14 -23.39
C GLY A 142 16.04 -4.81 -24.11
N THR A 143 16.02 -4.81 -25.45
CA THR A 143 16.07 -3.58 -26.25
C THR A 143 14.82 -2.75 -26.07
N LEU A 144 13.63 -3.36 -26.15
CA LEU A 144 12.36 -2.67 -25.94
C LEU A 144 12.30 -2.04 -24.54
N PHE A 145 12.64 -2.79 -23.50
CA PHE A 145 12.68 -2.29 -22.12
C PHE A 145 13.62 -1.09 -22.00
N THR A 146 14.83 -1.18 -22.55
CA THR A 146 15.83 -0.12 -22.48
C THR A 146 15.38 1.13 -23.23
N VAL A 147 14.79 0.98 -24.44
CA VAL A 147 14.26 2.10 -25.22
C VAL A 147 13.12 2.79 -24.47
N VAL A 148 12.17 2.03 -23.93
CA VAL A 148 11.06 2.59 -23.15
C VAL A 148 11.58 3.33 -21.92
N LEU A 149 12.54 2.74 -21.20
CA LEU A 149 13.17 3.39 -20.04
C LEU A 149 13.83 4.71 -20.43
N LEU A 150 14.61 4.74 -21.52
CA LEU A 150 15.25 5.96 -22.01
C LEU A 150 14.22 7.02 -22.41
N VAL A 151 13.16 6.65 -23.13
CA VAL A 151 12.09 7.59 -23.51
C VAL A 151 11.43 8.21 -22.27
N VAL A 152 11.14 7.41 -21.25
CA VAL A 152 10.54 7.91 -20.00
C VAL A 152 11.49 8.81 -19.22
N LEU A 153 12.78 8.48 -19.17
CA LEU A 153 13.80 9.28 -18.46
C LEU A 153 14.14 10.57 -19.17
N VAL A 154 14.30 10.55 -20.50
CA VAL A 154 14.56 11.76 -21.27
C VAL A 154 13.31 12.65 -21.30
N GLY A 155 12.13 12.05 -21.41
CA GLY A 155 10.85 12.77 -21.37
C GLY A 155 10.50 13.39 -20.00
N SER A 156 11.24 13.10 -18.93
CA SER A 156 11.04 13.76 -17.63
C SER A 156 11.86 15.05 -17.47
N LEU A 157 12.79 15.32 -18.39
CA LEU A 157 13.57 16.56 -18.39
C LEU A 157 12.68 17.74 -18.84
N PRO A 158 12.62 18.84 -18.08
CA PRO A 158 11.82 20.02 -18.42
C PRO A 158 12.51 20.89 -19.48
N LEU A 159 12.83 20.31 -20.64
CA LEU A 159 13.48 20.98 -21.76
C LEU A 159 12.46 21.28 -22.87
N PRO A 160 12.32 22.55 -23.31
CA PRO A 160 11.38 22.92 -24.37
C PRO A 160 11.59 22.15 -25.68
N GLU A 161 12.83 21.80 -26.01
CA GLU A 161 13.20 21.07 -27.22
C GLU A 161 12.69 19.61 -27.21
N LEU A 162 12.35 19.07 -26.03
CA LEU A 162 11.91 17.69 -25.83
C LEU A 162 10.39 17.56 -25.66
N THR A 163 9.61 18.58 -26.03
CA THR A 163 8.13 18.57 -25.95
C THR A 163 7.49 17.33 -26.57
N PHE A 164 8.01 16.84 -27.70
CA PHE A 164 7.55 15.57 -28.30
C PHE A 164 7.74 14.38 -27.34
N LEU A 165 8.93 14.23 -26.74
CA LEU A 165 9.20 13.14 -25.78
C LEU A 165 8.39 13.30 -24.49
N ALA A 166 8.15 14.54 -24.05
CA ALA A 166 7.28 14.81 -22.91
C ALA A 166 5.84 14.37 -23.17
N ASN A 167 5.30 14.61 -24.37
CA ASN A 167 3.97 14.15 -24.78
C ASN A 167 3.88 12.62 -24.86
N VAL A 168 4.91 11.97 -25.43
CA VAL A 168 5.00 10.51 -25.47
C VAL A 168 5.05 9.93 -24.06
N ARG A 169 5.86 10.49 -23.16
CA ARG A 169 5.88 10.11 -21.74
C ARG A 169 4.52 10.29 -21.09
N ALA A 170 3.84 11.41 -21.32
CA ALA A 170 2.52 11.66 -20.75
C ALA A 170 1.50 10.61 -21.21
N TRP A 171 1.53 10.21 -22.48
CA TRP A 171 0.71 9.11 -23.00
C TRP A 171 1.05 7.76 -22.34
N PHE A 172 2.34 7.44 -22.17
CA PHE A 172 2.78 6.24 -21.44
C PHE A 172 2.23 6.22 -20.00
N LEU A 173 2.33 7.36 -19.29
CA LEU A 173 1.81 7.49 -17.94
C LEU A 173 0.29 7.34 -17.88
N ALA A 174 -0.42 7.92 -18.85
CA ALA A 174 -1.87 7.94 -18.90
C ALA A 174 -2.49 6.59 -19.29
N VAL A 175 -1.86 5.81 -20.17
CA VAL A 175 -2.45 4.58 -20.74
C VAL A 175 -1.80 3.31 -20.18
N PRO A 176 -0.61 2.86 -20.61
CA PRO A 176 -0.06 1.57 -20.16
C PRO A 176 0.37 1.57 -18.70
N VAL A 177 0.97 2.65 -18.19
CA VAL A 177 1.42 2.70 -16.80
C VAL A 177 0.22 2.76 -15.86
N SER A 178 -0.81 3.55 -16.17
CA SER A 178 -2.04 3.60 -15.38
C SER A 178 -2.79 2.25 -15.40
N ALA A 179 -2.84 1.57 -16.56
CA ALA A 179 -3.42 0.24 -16.68
C ALA A 179 -2.63 -0.79 -15.85
N GLY A 180 -1.29 -0.74 -15.89
CA GLY A 180 -0.42 -1.57 -15.07
C GLY A 180 -0.60 -1.32 -13.57
N ALA A 181 -0.67 -0.05 -13.15
CA ALA A 181 -0.92 0.33 -11.77
C ALA A 181 -2.27 -0.20 -11.28
N ARG A 182 -3.34 -0.07 -12.08
CA ARG A 182 -4.65 -0.65 -11.79
C ARG A 182 -4.58 -2.18 -11.72
N GLY A 183 -3.86 -2.82 -12.64
CA GLY A 183 -3.63 -4.27 -12.61
C GLY A 183 -2.95 -4.74 -11.33
N ILE A 184 -1.91 -4.03 -10.87
CA ILE A 184 -1.23 -4.30 -9.60
C ILE A 184 -2.21 -4.12 -8.43
N LEU A 185 -2.99 -3.03 -8.41
CA LEU A 185 -3.98 -2.79 -7.35
C LEU A 185 -5.05 -3.88 -7.29
N LEU A 186 -5.54 -4.34 -8.45
CA LEU A 186 -6.46 -5.48 -8.53
C LEU A 186 -5.79 -6.77 -8.04
N GLY A 187 -4.53 -7.02 -8.42
CA GLY A 187 -3.76 -8.16 -7.94
C GLY A 187 -3.57 -8.16 -6.43
N ILE A 188 -3.26 -6.99 -5.84
CA ILE A 188 -3.15 -6.81 -4.39
C ILE A 188 -4.50 -7.05 -3.71
N ALA A 189 -5.59 -6.51 -4.26
CA ALA A 189 -6.94 -6.73 -3.73
C ALA A 189 -7.33 -8.21 -3.76
N LEU A 190 -7.01 -8.94 -4.83
CA LEU A 190 -7.23 -10.38 -4.89
C LEU A 190 -6.36 -11.13 -3.87
N ALA A 191 -5.08 -10.75 -3.73
CA ALA A 191 -4.18 -11.36 -2.76
C ALA A 191 -4.65 -11.17 -1.32
N THR A 192 -5.17 -9.98 -0.96
CA THR A 192 -5.72 -9.73 0.38
C THR A 192 -7.01 -10.50 0.64
N VAL A 193 -7.89 -10.64 -0.36
CA VAL A 193 -9.09 -11.49 -0.26
C VAL A 193 -8.70 -12.96 -0.05
N VAL A 194 -7.73 -13.47 -0.82
CA VAL A 194 -7.23 -14.85 -0.66
C VAL A 194 -6.60 -15.06 0.72
N ALA A 195 -5.78 -14.12 1.19
CA ALA A 195 -5.19 -14.19 2.53
C ALA A 195 -6.27 -14.18 3.63
N GLY A 196 -7.25 -13.28 3.53
CA GLY A 196 -8.38 -13.22 4.47
C GLY A 196 -9.20 -14.52 4.46
N LEU A 197 -9.47 -15.09 3.29
CA LEU A 197 -10.18 -16.35 3.14
C LEU A 197 -9.43 -17.53 3.75
N ARG A 198 -8.10 -17.62 3.55
CA ARG A 198 -7.26 -18.66 4.15
C ARG A 198 -7.28 -18.60 5.68
N ILE A 199 -7.30 -17.39 6.24
CA ILE A 199 -7.43 -17.16 7.68
C ILE A 199 -8.82 -17.59 8.17
N LEU A 200 -9.91 -17.20 7.49
CA LEU A 200 -11.28 -17.56 7.87
C LEU A 200 -11.54 -19.07 7.82
N ILE A 201 -10.95 -19.76 6.84
CA ILE A 201 -11.04 -21.23 6.72
C ILE A 201 -10.13 -21.94 7.73
N GLY A 202 -9.23 -21.20 8.40
CA GLY A 202 -8.30 -21.73 9.38
C GLY A 202 -7.18 -22.55 8.74
N GLN A 203 -6.88 -22.32 7.46
CA GLN A 203 -5.73 -22.92 6.77
C GLN A 203 -4.43 -22.28 7.25
N ASP A 204 -4.41 -20.94 7.33
CA ASP A 204 -3.32 -20.20 7.96
C ASP A 204 -3.62 -20.09 9.46
N ARG A 205 -3.08 -21.05 10.23
CA ARG A 205 -3.18 -21.00 11.69
C ARG A 205 -2.37 -19.81 12.19
N SER A 206 -3.06 -18.77 12.69
CA SER A 206 -2.45 -17.80 13.61
C SER A 206 -1.77 -18.60 14.72
N TYR A 207 -0.47 -18.37 14.88
CA TYR A 207 0.43 -19.15 15.71
C TYR A 207 -0.19 -19.42 17.08
N ARG A 208 -0.28 -20.72 17.43
CA ARG A 208 -0.34 -21.16 18.82
C ARG A 208 1.05 -20.90 19.39
N GLU A 209 1.18 -19.82 20.14
CA GLU A 209 2.02 -19.77 21.34
C GLU A 209 1.12 -19.41 22.51
#